data_AF-A0A6J3R840-F1
#
_entry.id   AF-A0A6J3R840-F1
#
_cell.length_a   1.000
_cell.length_b   1.000
_cell.length_c   1.000
_cell.angle_alpha   90.00
_cell.angle_beta   90.00
_cell.angle_gamma   90.00
#
_symmetry.space_group_name_H-M   'P 1'
#
loop_
_entity.id
_entity.type
_entity.pdbx_description
1 polymer ?
#
loop_
_entity_poly.entity_id
_entity_poly.type
_entity_poly.pdbx_seq_one_letter_code
_entity_poly.pdbx_strand_id
1 'polypeptide(L)'
;MDALSLLLSAALLWVPVGTLTCYGDSGQPVDWFVVYKLPAHTGPGDAAQRGLRYKYLDEDSGGWRDGAGLISSSTGAVGRSLLPLYRNTTSQLAFLLYNDQPPRPSGSQDSSSRGHTKGVLLLDQEGGFWLIHSVPNFPPPASSAAYSWPPSARNYGQTLICVSFPLTQFLDISRQLTYTYPLVYDHRLEGDFAQKFPHLEEVVKGHHVRQGPWNSSVTLTSNKGHVFQSFAKFGNFGDDLYSGWLVEALGSDLQVQFWQRSSGILPSNCSGVQHVLDVTQTAFPGLAGPAFNATEDHSKWCVAPERPWACVGDMNRNKREEHRGGGTLCAQLPALWKAFQPLVKAWEPCGK
;
A
#
# COMPACT_ATOMS: atom_id res chain seq x y z
N MET A 1 65.79 20.50 -11.12
CA MET A 1 65.26 21.03 -9.85
C MET A 1 64.09 21.95 -10.19
N ASP A 2 63.13 21.48 -10.97
CA ASP A 2 62.04 20.54 -10.63
C ASP A 2 60.80 21.36 -10.29
N ALA A 3 60.01 21.65 -11.33
CA ALA A 3 58.67 22.19 -11.20
C ALA A 3 57.71 21.00 -10.94
N LEU A 4 57.24 20.90 -9.71
CA LEU A 4 56.28 19.89 -9.27
C LEU A 4 54.89 20.26 -9.83
N SER A 5 54.44 19.54 -10.86
CA SER A 5 53.08 19.69 -11.40
C SER A 5 52.12 18.80 -10.60
N LEU A 6 51.26 19.42 -9.80
CA LEU A 6 50.18 18.75 -9.05
C LEU A 6 49.00 18.49 -10.00
N LEU A 7 48.88 17.25 -10.48
CA LEU A 7 47.69 16.75 -11.18
C LEU A 7 46.56 16.53 -10.17
N LEU A 8 45.65 17.50 -10.04
CA LEU A 8 44.36 17.29 -9.39
C LEU A 8 43.52 16.35 -10.25
N SER A 9 43.47 15.08 -9.84
CA SER A 9 42.52 14.10 -10.38
C SER A 9 41.15 14.40 -9.80
N ALA A 10 40.31 15.14 -10.52
CA ALA A 10 38.90 15.28 -10.21
C ALA A 10 38.21 13.93 -10.47
N ALA A 11 38.14 13.07 -9.45
CA ALA A 11 37.27 11.93 -9.47
C ALA A 11 35.82 12.45 -9.50
N LEU A 12 35.23 12.50 -10.71
CA LEU A 12 33.79 12.56 -10.85
C LEU A 12 33.23 11.32 -10.16
N LEU A 13 32.75 11.49 -8.93
CA LEU A 13 31.88 10.54 -8.27
C LEU A 13 30.64 10.43 -9.16
N TRP A 14 30.66 9.47 -10.08
CA TRP A 14 29.46 9.00 -10.75
C TRP A 14 28.64 8.37 -9.64
N VAL A 15 27.79 9.17 -8.99
CA VAL A 15 26.72 8.63 -8.16
C VAL A 15 25.87 7.87 -9.16
N PRO A 16 25.87 6.52 -9.15
CA PRO A 16 24.98 5.79 -10.01
C PRO A 16 23.59 6.34 -9.70
N VAL A 17 22.87 6.75 -10.74
CA VAL A 17 21.44 7.03 -10.63
C VAL A 17 20.85 5.71 -10.16
N GLY A 18 20.61 5.60 -8.85
CA GLY A 18 20.17 4.35 -8.25
C GLY A 18 18.81 4.00 -8.84
N THR A 19 18.65 2.75 -9.27
CA THR A 19 17.37 2.18 -9.70
C THR A 19 16.26 2.57 -8.74
N LEU A 20 15.15 3.06 -9.27
CA LEU A 20 14.02 3.48 -8.45
C LEU A 20 13.44 2.29 -7.67
N THR A 21 13.38 2.42 -6.34
CA THR A 21 13.07 1.32 -5.41
C THR A 21 12.42 1.85 -4.13
N CYS A 22 11.76 0.97 -3.38
CA CYS A 22 11.41 1.22 -1.99
C CYS A 22 12.69 1.41 -1.15
N TYR A 23 12.67 2.36 -0.23
CA TYR A 23 13.71 2.56 0.77
C TYR A 23 13.18 2.26 2.16
N GLY A 24 13.95 1.50 2.94
CA GLY A 24 13.60 1.17 4.31
C GLY A 24 13.97 2.27 5.32
N ASP A 25 13.59 2.04 6.57
CA ASP A 25 13.86 2.95 7.68
C ASP A 25 15.35 3.12 8.01
N SER A 26 16.19 2.16 7.62
CA SER A 26 17.66 2.26 7.69
C SER A 26 18.24 3.23 6.66
N GLY A 27 17.42 3.76 5.75
CA GLY A 27 17.86 4.60 4.63
C GLY A 27 18.43 3.81 3.45
N GLN A 28 18.40 2.48 3.50
CA GLN A 28 18.88 1.60 2.43
C GLN A 28 17.73 1.13 1.52
N PRO A 29 18.00 0.81 0.24
CA PRO A 29 17.06 0.12 -0.62
C PRO A 29 16.55 -1.19 0.00
N VAL A 30 15.25 -1.43 -0.09
CA VAL A 30 14.61 -2.68 0.32
C VAL A 30 13.71 -3.20 -0.81
N ASP A 31 13.50 -4.51 -0.82
CA ASP A 31 12.64 -5.15 -1.81
C ASP A 31 11.16 -4.89 -1.53
N TRP A 32 10.79 -4.91 -0.26
CA TRP A 32 9.47 -4.54 0.22
C TRP A 32 9.57 -3.99 1.64
N PHE A 33 8.57 -3.20 2.04
CA PHE A 33 8.35 -2.87 3.44
C PHE A 33 6.86 -2.69 3.72
N VAL A 34 6.50 -2.81 4.99
CA VAL A 34 5.19 -2.42 5.51
C VAL A 34 5.36 -1.40 6.63
N VAL A 35 4.54 -0.35 6.57
CA VAL A 35 4.37 0.63 7.64
C VAL A 35 2.98 0.53 8.21
N TYR A 36 2.90 0.50 9.55
CA TYR A 36 1.67 0.58 10.31
C TYR A 36 1.66 1.84 11.16
N LYS A 37 1.01 2.89 10.66
CA LYS A 37 0.83 4.15 11.38
C LYS A 37 -0.14 3.92 12.55
N LEU A 38 0.25 4.26 13.78
CA LEU A 38 -0.54 3.96 14.99
C LEU A 38 -1.65 5.02 15.24
N PRO A 39 -2.83 4.63 15.75
CA PRO A 39 -3.87 5.59 16.15
C PRO A 39 -3.35 6.65 17.14
N ALA A 40 -3.99 7.82 17.17
CA ALA A 40 -3.52 8.97 17.94
C ALA A 40 -3.49 8.74 19.46
N HIS A 41 -4.36 7.86 19.95
CA HIS A 41 -4.56 7.59 21.37
C HIS A 41 -3.79 6.35 21.86
N THR A 42 -2.96 5.76 21.00
CA THR A 42 -2.26 4.52 21.32
C THR A 42 -0.93 4.77 22.07
N GLY A 43 -0.96 4.51 23.38
CA GLY A 43 0.22 4.50 24.24
C GLY A 43 0.67 5.88 24.75
N PRO A 44 1.65 5.91 25.68
CA PRO A 44 2.21 7.15 26.22
C PRO A 44 3.09 7.84 25.17
N GLY A 45 3.08 9.17 25.14
CA GLY A 45 3.91 9.96 24.23
C GLY A 45 3.58 11.46 24.26
N ASP A 46 4.52 12.24 23.72
CA ASP A 46 4.35 13.68 23.50
C ASP A 46 3.10 13.96 22.66
N ALA A 47 2.29 14.93 23.09
CA ALA A 47 1.10 15.39 22.39
C ALA A 47 1.42 15.78 20.92
N ALA A 48 2.60 16.33 20.64
CA ALA A 48 3.01 16.73 19.29
C ALA A 48 3.23 15.54 18.35
N GLN A 49 3.52 14.34 18.88
CA GLN A 49 3.82 13.14 18.11
C GLN A 49 2.61 12.19 17.98
N ARG A 50 1.49 12.52 18.65
CA ARG A 50 0.26 11.72 18.63
C ARG A 50 -0.21 11.50 17.21
N GLY A 51 -0.41 10.23 16.87
CA GLY A 51 -0.93 9.83 15.57
C GLY A 51 0.07 9.93 14.42
N LEU A 52 1.35 10.18 14.71
CA LEU A 52 2.44 10.23 13.75
C LEU A 52 3.47 9.11 13.94
N ARG A 53 3.42 8.38 15.06
CA ARG A 53 4.24 7.20 15.27
C ARG A 53 3.77 6.05 14.40
N TYR A 54 4.70 5.19 14.01
CA TYR A 54 4.38 3.98 13.25
C TYR A 54 5.26 2.80 13.68
N LYS A 55 4.81 1.61 13.34
CA LYS A 55 5.60 0.38 13.35
C LYS A 55 6.07 0.08 11.93
N TYR A 56 7.26 -0.49 11.81
CA TYR A 56 7.93 -0.78 10.55
C TYR A 56 8.27 -2.27 10.46
N LEU A 57 8.18 -2.83 9.26
CA LEU A 57 8.51 -4.21 8.91
C LEU A 57 9.14 -4.25 7.52
N ASP A 58 10.24 -4.99 7.37
CA ASP A 58 10.81 -5.42 6.09
C ASP A 58 11.29 -6.87 6.23
N GLU A 59 11.96 -7.41 5.22
CA GLU A 59 12.53 -8.76 5.25
C GLU A 59 13.50 -8.96 6.43
N ASP A 60 14.30 -7.93 6.72
CA ASP A 60 15.45 -8.00 7.63
C ASP A 60 15.14 -7.49 9.05
N SER A 61 13.92 -7.00 9.31
CA SER A 61 13.59 -6.35 10.58
C SER A 61 13.40 -7.32 11.75
N GLY A 62 13.23 -8.61 11.47
CA GLY A 62 12.98 -9.64 12.50
C GLY A 62 11.61 -9.51 13.19
N GLY A 63 10.65 -8.82 12.55
CA GLY A 63 9.33 -8.52 13.09
C GLY A 63 9.05 -7.01 13.17
N TRP A 64 7.94 -6.63 13.82
CA TRP A 64 7.57 -5.22 13.97
C TRP A 64 8.56 -4.48 14.89
N ARG A 65 9.17 -3.41 14.37
CA ARG A 65 9.96 -2.46 15.15
C ARG A 65 9.28 -1.09 15.19
N ASP A 66 9.66 -0.24 16.14
CA ASP A 66 9.29 1.18 16.07
C ASP A 66 9.94 1.82 14.85
N GLY A 67 9.18 2.70 14.19
CA GLY A 67 9.69 3.45 13.05
C GLY A 67 10.89 4.33 13.44
N ALA A 68 11.80 4.56 12.50
CA ALA A 68 13.00 5.37 12.74
C ALA A 68 12.70 6.85 13.09
N GLY A 69 11.44 7.27 12.95
CA GLY A 69 10.98 8.61 13.31
C GLY A 69 9.47 8.72 13.19
N LEU A 70 8.99 9.93 12.89
CA LEU A 70 7.57 10.17 12.61
C LEU A 70 7.24 9.91 11.15
N ILE A 71 6.03 9.44 10.87
CA ILE A 71 5.55 9.20 9.50
C ILE A 71 5.57 10.46 8.63
N SER A 72 5.50 11.64 9.24
CA SER A 72 5.61 12.94 8.56
C SER A 72 7.03 13.31 8.13
N SER A 73 8.05 12.55 8.56
CA SER A 73 9.44 12.80 8.17
C SER A 73 9.71 12.30 6.75
N SER A 74 10.48 13.08 5.99
CA SER A 74 11.05 12.65 4.70
C SER A 74 12.20 11.65 4.83
N THR A 75 12.69 11.39 6.05
CA THR A 75 13.82 10.48 6.31
C THR A 75 13.42 9.03 6.59
N GLY A 76 12.16 8.78 6.98
CA GLY A 76 11.61 7.43 7.16
C GLY A 76 11.23 6.77 5.84
N ALA A 77 10.91 5.48 5.87
CA ALA A 77 10.74 4.65 4.67
C ALA A 77 9.80 5.24 3.61
N VAL A 78 8.58 5.64 4.01
CA VAL A 78 7.57 6.21 3.10
C VAL A 78 8.05 7.53 2.50
N GLY A 79 8.49 8.46 3.36
CA GLY A 79 8.96 9.77 2.92
C GLY A 79 10.15 9.67 1.97
N ARG A 80 11.12 8.80 2.29
CA ARG A 80 12.33 8.58 1.50
C ARG A 80 12.02 7.95 0.14
N SER A 81 11.16 6.94 0.12
CA SER A 81 10.74 6.27 -1.13
C SER A 81 10.02 7.23 -2.08
N LEU A 82 9.26 8.19 -1.55
CA LEU A 82 8.55 9.20 -2.33
C LEU A 82 9.40 10.44 -2.67
N LEU A 83 10.61 10.60 -2.14
CA LEU A 83 11.46 11.76 -2.48
C LEU A 83 11.67 11.98 -3.99
N PRO A 84 11.89 10.94 -4.82
CA PRO A 84 12.07 11.12 -6.25
C PRO A 84 10.86 11.76 -6.95
N LEU A 85 9.63 11.52 -6.45
CA LEU A 85 8.39 12.12 -6.98
C LEU A 85 8.42 13.65 -6.93
N TYR A 86 9.06 14.22 -5.91
CA TYR A 86 9.02 15.66 -5.63
C TYR A 86 10.24 16.44 -6.13
N ARG A 87 11.19 15.76 -6.81
CA ARG A 87 12.37 16.42 -7.38
C ARG A 87 12.06 16.93 -8.79
N ASN A 88 12.50 18.15 -9.11
CA ASN A 88 12.20 18.82 -10.39
C ASN A 88 12.98 18.25 -11.61
N THR A 89 13.65 17.10 -11.46
CA THR A 89 14.43 16.40 -12.51
C THR A 89 13.70 15.17 -13.06
N THR A 90 12.37 15.16 -12.96
CA THR A 90 11.47 14.02 -13.21
C THR A 90 11.21 13.69 -14.68
N SER A 91 11.91 14.28 -15.66
CA SER A 91 11.61 14.03 -17.10
C SER A 91 11.82 12.57 -17.52
N GLN A 92 12.54 11.78 -16.71
CA GLN A 92 12.80 10.36 -16.95
C GLN A 92 11.89 9.42 -16.13
N LEU A 93 10.98 9.97 -15.31
CA LEU A 93 10.10 9.19 -14.45
C LEU A 93 8.66 9.20 -14.96
N ALA A 94 7.99 8.06 -14.89
CA ALA A 94 6.54 7.98 -14.98
C ALA A 94 5.94 7.75 -13.58
N PHE A 95 4.76 8.30 -13.34
CA PHE A 95 4.05 8.08 -12.08
C PHE A 95 2.55 8.13 -12.25
N LEU A 96 1.85 7.50 -11.32
CA LEU A 96 0.40 7.52 -11.20
C LEU A 96 0.04 7.56 -9.72
N LEU A 97 -0.62 8.64 -9.29
CA LEU A 97 -1.12 8.80 -7.94
C LEU A 97 -2.64 8.64 -7.95
N TYR A 98 -3.15 7.71 -7.15
CA TYR A 98 -4.58 7.45 -7.10
C TYR A 98 -5.09 7.33 -5.67
N ASN A 99 -6.29 7.85 -5.44
CA ASN A 99 -6.95 7.86 -4.15
C ASN A 99 -8.43 8.25 -4.35
N ASP A 100 -9.38 7.49 -3.82
CA ASP A 100 -10.80 7.86 -3.85
C ASP A 100 -11.15 9.05 -2.92
N GLN A 101 -10.19 9.50 -2.11
CA GLN A 101 -10.22 10.72 -1.32
C GLN A 101 -8.91 11.50 -1.50
N PRO A 102 -8.66 12.11 -2.67
CA PRO A 102 -7.37 12.72 -2.99
C PRO A 102 -7.10 14.01 -2.19
N PRO A 103 -5.83 14.42 -2.00
CA PRO A 103 -5.46 15.61 -1.19
C PRO A 103 -6.04 16.95 -1.68
N ARG A 104 -6.49 17.03 -2.93
CA ARG A 104 -7.28 18.12 -3.47
C ARG A 104 -8.43 17.51 -4.26
N PRO A 105 -9.65 18.09 -4.25
CA PRO A 105 -10.68 17.68 -5.18
C PRO A 105 -10.20 18.02 -6.59
N SER A 106 -9.79 17.01 -7.37
CA SER A 106 -9.79 17.14 -8.83
C SER A 106 -11.22 17.50 -9.21
N GLY A 107 -11.42 18.70 -9.78
CA GLY A 107 -12.74 19.30 -9.98
C GLY A 107 -13.83 18.28 -10.30
N SER A 108 -14.90 18.29 -9.49
CA SER A 108 -16.18 17.60 -9.70
C SER A 108 -16.13 16.14 -10.17
N GLN A 109 -15.05 15.38 -9.95
CA GLN A 109 -15.08 13.94 -10.20
C GLN A 109 -15.74 13.26 -9.01
N ASP A 110 -16.93 12.71 -9.25
CA ASP A 110 -17.67 11.95 -8.25
C ASP A 110 -16.89 10.67 -7.90
N SER A 111 -16.14 10.74 -6.80
CA SER A 111 -15.40 9.59 -6.27
C SER A 111 -16.32 8.43 -5.88
N SER A 112 -17.63 8.67 -5.75
CA SER A 112 -18.59 7.63 -5.38
C SER A 112 -18.72 6.53 -6.43
N SER A 113 -18.45 6.87 -7.70
CA SER A 113 -18.45 5.95 -8.86
C SER A 113 -17.14 5.18 -9.04
N ARG A 114 -16.08 5.58 -8.32
CA ARG A 114 -14.73 5.02 -8.42
C ARG A 114 -14.50 3.95 -7.35
N GLY A 115 -13.51 3.10 -7.57
CA GLY A 115 -13.12 2.08 -6.60
C GLY A 115 -12.64 2.66 -5.27
N HIS A 116 -12.75 1.89 -4.20
CA HIS A 116 -12.17 2.18 -2.90
C HIS A 116 -10.70 1.77 -2.86
N THR A 117 -9.89 2.49 -3.65
CA THR A 117 -8.51 2.10 -3.93
C THR A 117 -7.56 3.29 -3.82
N LYS A 118 -6.37 3.08 -3.26
CA LYS A 118 -5.37 4.15 -3.06
C LYS A 118 -3.93 3.64 -3.18
N GLY A 119 -3.07 4.43 -3.82
CA GLY A 119 -1.69 4.06 -4.00
C GLY A 119 -0.88 4.95 -4.93
N VAL A 120 0.36 4.54 -5.13
CA VAL A 120 1.37 5.23 -5.93
C VAL A 120 2.08 4.21 -6.80
N LEU A 121 2.14 4.49 -8.10
CA LEU A 121 3.15 3.92 -8.99
C LEU A 121 4.20 5.00 -9.24
N LEU A 122 5.48 4.64 -9.11
CA LEU A 122 6.60 5.47 -9.52
C LEU A 122 7.56 4.57 -10.29
N LEU A 123 7.98 5.01 -11.48
CA LEU A 123 8.66 4.22 -12.49
C LEU A 123 9.82 4.98 -13.14
N ASP A 124 10.90 4.25 -13.45
CA ASP A 124 11.94 4.64 -14.38
C ASP A 124 12.07 3.58 -15.51
N GLN A 125 13.13 3.66 -16.34
CA GLN A 125 13.32 2.74 -17.47
C GLN A 125 13.77 1.32 -17.05
N GLU A 126 14.17 1.12 -15.80
CA GLU A 126 14.64 -0.16 -15.26
C GLU A 126 13.54 -0.86 -14.44
N GLY A 127 12.74 -0.09 -13.70
CA GLY A 127 11.68 -0.61 -12.85
C GLY A 127 11.06 0.48 -11.99
N GLY A 128 10.67 0.12 -10.78
CA GLY A 128 10.09 1.07 -9.84
C GLY A 128 9.45 0.39 -8.65
N PHE A 129 8.47 1.05 -8.05
CA PHE A 129 7.69 0.45 -6.96
C PHE A 129 6.20 0.71 -7.09
N TRP A 130 5.44 -0.18 -6.46
CA TRP A 130 4.02 0.00 -6.19
C TRP A 130 3.82 0.14 -4.68
N LEU A 131 3.23 1.27 -4.28
CA LEU A 131 2.83 1.53 -2.91
C LEU A 131 1.30 1.47 -2.81
N ILE A 132 0.77 0.54 -2.02
CA ILE A 132 -0.67 0.43 -1.72
C ILE A 132 -0.90 0.91 -0.29
N HIS A 133 -1.95 1.70 -0.05
CA HIS A 133 -2.20 2.25 1.28
C HIS A 133 -3.68 2.51 1.59
N SER A 134 -3.98 2.70 2.88
CA SER A 134 -5.31 3.06 3.35
C SER A 134 -5.53 4.56 3.60
N VAL A 135 -4.48 5.38 3.43
CA VAL A 135 -4.42 6.79 3.83
C VAL A 135 -5.23 7.72 2.92
N PRO A 136 -6.27 8.42 3.41
CA PRO A 136 -6.96 9.44 2.62
C PRO A 136 -6.14 10.73 2.55
N ASN A 137 -6.32 11.50 1.49
CA ASN A 137 -5.64 12.77 1.21
C ASN A 137 -4.11 12.62 1.07
N PHE A 138 -3.65 11.46 0.58
CA PHE A 138 -2.23 11.12 0.45
C PHE A 138 -1.95 10.39 -0.88
N PRO A 139 -0.73 10.52 -1.43
CA PRO A 139 0.28 11.54 -1.12
C PRO A 139 -0.04 12.92 -1.75
N PRO A 140 0.62 14.01 -1.33
CA PRO A 140 0.55 15.29 -2.05
C PRO A 140 0.89 15.13 -3.54
N PRO A 141 0.23 15.89 -4.44
CA PRO A 141 0.57 15.92 -5.87
C PRO A 141 2.06 16.22 -6.10
N ALA A 142 2.63 15.72 -7.18
CA ALA A 142 4.03 15.92 -7.56
C ALA A 142 4.42 17.41 -7.61
N SER A 143 3.47 18.28 -7.99
CA SER A 143 3.65 19.74 -8.01
C SER A 143 3.82 20.39 -6.63
N SER A 144 3.63 19.64 -5.53
CA SER A 144 3.71 20.16 -4.15
C SER A 144 5.15 20.37 -3.66
N ALA A 145 6.15 20.00 -4.47
CA ALA A 145 7.59 20.15 -4.24
C ALA A 145 8.18 19.41 -3.01
N ALA A 146 7.34 18.86 -2.12
CA ALA A 146 7.80 18.12 -0.94
C ALA A 146 6.81 17.06 -0.45
N TYR A 147 7.36 16.04 0.19
CA TYR A 147 6.60 15.05 0.97
C TYR A 147 5.95 15.72 2.18
N SER A 148 4.70 15.34 2.46
CA SER A 148 4.03 15.67 3.72
C SER A 148 2.98 14.63 4.07
N TRP A 149 2.70 14.50 5.38
CA TRP A 149 1.65 13.63 5.88
C TRP A 149 0.36 14.41 6.11
N PRO A 150 -0.81 13.95 5.62
CA PRO A 150 -2.04 14.71 5.73
C PRO A 150 -2.49 14.80 7.20
N PRO A 151 -2.89 15.99 7.69
CA PRO A 151 -3.41 16.15 9.04
C PRO A 151 -4.62 15.25 9.34
N SER A 152 -5.45 14.97 8.33
CA SER A 152 -6.63 14.09 8.45
C SER A 152 -6.29 12.62 8.76
N ALA A 153 -5.07 12.16 8.47
CA ALA A 153 -4.64 10.78 8.75
C ALA A 153 -3.94 10.60 10.11
N ARG A 154 -4.03 11.59 11.02
CA ARG A 154 -3.44 11.48 12.36
C ARG A 154 -4.27 10.62 13.32
N ASN A 155 -5.59 10.64 13.20
CA ASN A 155 -6.45 10.07 14.25
C ASN A 155 -6.41 8.53 14.28
N TYR A 156 -6.46 7.88 13.13
CA TYR A 156 -6.65 6.43 13.04
C TYR A 156 -5.42 5.69 12.56
N GLY A 157 -5.37 4.40 12.86
CA GLY A 157 -4.36 3.50 12.31
C GLY A 157 -4.41 3.42 10.78
N GLN A 158 -3.29 3.20 10.12
CA GLN A 158 -3.19 3.08 8.66
C GLN A 158 -2.09 2.09 8.28
N THR A 159 -2.29 1.33 7.21
CA THR A 159 -1.25 0.48 6.61
C THR A 159 -0.81 1.01 5.26
N LEU A 160 0.49 0.81 4.98
CA LEU A 160 1.12 1.06 3.70
C LEU A 160 2.05 -0.10 3.39
N ILE A 161 1.97 -0.68 2.20
CA ILE A 161 2.92 -1.66 1.68
C ILE A 161 3.60 -1.10 0.44
N CYS A 162 4.93 -1.14 0.40
CA CYS A 162 5.74 -0.78 -0.77
C CYS A 162 6.44 -2.05 -1.26
N VAL A 163 6.38 -2.33 -2.56
CA VAL A 163 7.14 -3.41 -3.18
C VAL A 163 7.85 -2.90 -4.43
N SER A 164 9.14 -3.19 -4.52
CA SER A 164 10.02 -2.86 -5.64
C SER A 164 9.91 -3.95 -6.70
N PHE A 165 9.61 -3.55 -7.94
CA PHE A 165 9.36 -4.47 -9.04
C PHE A 165 10.21 -4.12 -10.27
N PRO A 166 10.61 -5.13 -11.06
CA PRO A 166 11.20 -4.87 -12.37
C PRO A 166 10.13 -4.33 -13.31
N LEU A 167 10.53 -3.55 -14.32
CA LEU A 167 9.61 -2.85 -15.22
C LEU A 167 8.55 -3.78 -15.86
N THR A 168 8.91 -5.03 -16.12
CA THR A 168 8.04 -6.05 -16.74
C THR A 168 6.78 -6.35 -15.92
N GLN A 169 6.82 -6.24 -14.59
CA GLN A 169 5.67 -6.51 -13.72
C GLN A 169 4.58 -5.44 -13.84
N PHE A 170 4.92 -4.24 -14.32
CA PHE A 170 3.97 -3.14 -14.42
C PHE A 170 2.93 -3.32 -15.54
N LEU A 171 3.14 -4.26 -16.46
CA LEU A 171 2.09 -4.71 -17.39
C LEU A 171 0.92 -5.36 -16.64
N ASP A 172 1.22 -6.22 -15.67
CA ASP A 172 0.19 -6.89 -14.87
C ASP A 172 -0.39 -5.97 -13.79
N ILE A 173 0.44 -5.12 -13.17
CA ILE A 173 -0.03 -4.11 -12.21
C ILE A 173 -0.98 -3.12 -12.89
N SER A 174 -0.63 -2.63 -14.09
CA SER A 174 -1.50 -1.72 -14.85
C SER A 174 -2.82 -2.37 -15.24
N ARG A 175 -2.80 -3.66 -15.59
CA ARG A 175 -4.03 -4.44 -15.80
C ARG A 175 -4.87 -4.51 -14.53
N GLN A 176 -4.28 -4.80 -13.36
CA GLN A 176 -5.01 -4.83 -12.08
C GLN A 176 -5.71 -3.50 -11.78
N LEU A 177 -5.07 -2.36 -12.08
CA LEU A 177 -5.67 -1.05 -11.90
C LEU A 177 -6.91 -0.82 -12.79
N THR A 178 -7.03 -1.46 -13.95
CA THR A 178 -8.28 -1.39 -14.75
C THR A 178 -9.47 -2.07 -14.05
N TYR A 179 -9.22 -3.04 -13.15
CA TYR A 179 -10.24 -3.69 -12.33
C TYR A 179 -10.58 -2.85 -11.10
N THR A 180 -9.57 -2.29 -10.43
CA THR A 180 -9.83 -1.49 -9.22
C THR A 180 -10.51 -0.15 -9.52
N TYR A 181 -10.48 0.29 -10.78
CA TYR A 181 -11.11 1.51 -11.26
C TYR A 181 -10.81 2.75 -10.39
N PRO A 182 -9.52 3.08 -10.23
CA PRO A 182 -9.08 4.11 -9.30
C PRO A 182 -9.49 5.51 -9.76
N LEU A 183 -9.57 6.43 -8.78
CA LEU A 183 -9.56 7.86 -9.05
C LEU A 183 -8.10 8.34 -9.14
N VAL A 184 -7.60 8.55 -10.35
CA VAL A 184 -6.27 9.11 -10.61
C VAL A 184 -6.35 10.63 -10.48
N TYR A 185 -5.58 11.21 -9.56
CA TYR A 185 -5.62 12.66 -9.30
C TYR A 185 -4.35 13.41 -9.73
N ASP A 186 -3.27 12.69 -9.99
CA ASP A 186 -2.03 13.23 -10.54
C ASP A 186 -1.25 12.12 -11.24
N HIS A 187 -0.64 12.42 -12.39
CA HIS A 187 0.10 11.43 -13.17
C HIS A 187 1.11 12.11 -14.10
N ARG A 188 2.11 11.34 -14.51
CA ARG A 188 2.94 11.60 -15.68
C ARG A 188 3.16 10.30 -16.41
N LEU A 189 2.65 10.23 -17.63
CA LEU A 189 2.76 9.07 -18.49
C LEU A 189 2.94 9.56 -19.92
N GLU A 190 4.19 9.75 -20.33
CA GLU A 190 4.55 10.35 -21.61
C GLU A 190 5.59 9.48 -22.35
N GLY A 191 5.72 9.69 -23.66
CA GLY A 191 6.72 9.03 -24.50
C GLY A 191 6.68 7.50 -24.40
N ASP A 192 7.85 6.90 -24.18
CA ASP A 192 8.02 5.44 -24.12
C ASP A 192 7.17 4.77 -23.04
N PHE A 193 6.89 5.46 -21.92
CA PHE A 193 6.06 4.89 -20.86
C PHE A 193 4.60 4.72 -21.28
N ALA A 194 4.03 5.70 -21.99
CA ALA A 194 2.66 5.59 -22.50
C ALA A 194 2.53 4.41 -23.48
N GLN A 195 3.52 4.25 -24.37
CA GLN A 195 3.55 3.15 -25.34
C GLN A 195 3.73 1.77 -24.67
N LYS A 196 4.61 1.68 -23.66
CA LYS A 196 4.86 0.43 -22.92
C LYS A 196 3.68 0.01 -22.05
N PHE A 197 2.88 0.96 -21.55
CA PHE A 197 1.82 0.70 -20.57
C PHE A 197 0.45 1.22 -21.03
N PRO A 198 -0.13 0.64 -22.09
CA PRO A 198 -1.43 1.09 -22.61
C PRO A 198 -2.56 0.98 -21.58
N HIS A 199 -2.53 -0.02 -20.68
CA HIS A 199 -3.51 -0.11 -19.60
C HIS A 199 -3.40 1.07 -18.61
N LEU A 200 -2.21 1.65 -18.38
CA LEU A 200 -2.10 2.86 -17.55
C LEU A 200 -2.70 4.06 -18.25
N GLU A 201 -2.58 4.17 -19.59
CA GLU A 201 -3.27 5.22 -20.34
C GLU A 201 -4.79 5.11 -20.19
N GLU A 202 -5.32 3.89 -20.26
CA GLU A 202 -6.74 3.63 -20.05
C GLU A 202 -7.18 3.99 -18.62
N VAL A 203 -6.38 3.64 -17.61
CA VAL A 203 -6.64 4.01 -16.21
C VAL A 203 -6.63 5.53 -16.01
N VAL A 204 -5.67 6.24 -16.61
CA VAL A 204 -5.58 7.72 -16.56
C VAL A 204 -6.80 8.38 -17.21
N LYS A 205 -7.27 7.84 -18.34
CA LYS A 205 -8.52 8.29 -19.01
C LYS A 205 -9.79 7.93 -18.22
N GLY A 206 -9.64 7.19 -17.11
CA GLY A 206 -10.76 6.73 -16.31
C GLY A 206 -11.56 5.64 -17.00
N HIS A 207 -10.92 4.81 -17.83
CA HIS A 207 -11.49 3.59 -18.36
C HIS A 207 -11.23 2.41 -17.41
N HIS A 208 -12.09 1.42 -17.50
CA HIS A 208 -12.09 0.22 -16.66
C HIS A 208 -12.51 -1.00 -17.48
N VAL A 209 -12.42 -2.18 -16.86
CA VAL A 209 -12.91 -3.41 -17.44
C VAL A 209 -14.40 -3.30 -17.81
N ARG A 210 -14.76 -3.70 -19.03
CA ARG A 210 -16.14 -3.61 -19.56
C ARG A 210 -16.85 -4.95 -19.67
N GLN A 211 -16.12 -6.04 -19.52
CA GLN A 211 -16.62 -7.41 -19.65
C GLN A 211 -16.07 -8.26 -18.51
N GLY A 212 -16.85 -9.28 -18.14
CA GLY A 212 -16.44 -10.26 -17.16
C GLY A 212 -15.25 -11.12 -17.64
N PRO A 213 -14.55 -11.81 -16.72
CA PRO A 213 -14.80 -11.85 -15.28
C PRO A 213 -14.57 -10.49 -14.60
N TRP A 214 -15.30 -10.19 -13.52
CA TRP A 214 -15.24 -8.91 -12.81
C TRP A 214 -14.17 -8.86 -11.71
N ASN A 215 -13.32 -9.88 -11.65
CA ASN A 215 -12.17 -10.00 -10.78
C ASN A 215 -10.96 -10.52 -11.57
N SER A 216 -9.76 -10.26 -11.06
CA SER A 216 -8.51 -10.66 -11.71
C SER A 216 -7.42 -10.88 -10.68
N SER A 217 -6.75 -12.03 -10.75
CA SER A 217 -5.61 -12.35 -9.91
C SER A 217 -4.36 -12.51 -10.75
N VAL A 218 -3.25 -11.90 -10.34
CA VAL A 218 -1.95 -12.01 -11.02
C VAL A 218 -0.84 -12.23 -10.02
N THR A 219 0.10 -13.10 -10.37
CA THR A 219 1.31 -13.35 -9.59
C THR A 219 2.36 -12.34 -10.02
N LEU A 220 2.88 -11.58 -9.05
CA LEU A 220 3.91 -10.59 -9.23
C LEU A 220 5.20 -11.05 -8.55
N THR A 221 6.34 -10.78 -9.18
CA THR A 221 7.67 -11.12 -8.65
C THR A 221 8.48 -9.85 -8.44
N SER A 222 8.90 -9.59 -7.19
CA SER A 222 9.70 -8.41 -6.82
C SER A 222 11.13 -8.47 -7.37
N ASN A 223 11.88 -7.38 -7.20
CA ASN A 223 13.29 -7.29 -7.61
C ASN A 223 14.19 -8.37 -6.98
N LYS A 224 13.92 -8.78 -5.74
CA LYS A 224 14.64 -9.88 -5.07
C LYS A 224 13.99 -11.26 -5.25
N GLY A 225 12.97 -11.38 -6.11
CA GLY A 225 12.35 -12.67 -6.41
C GLY A 225 11.26 -13.11 -5.43
N HIS A 226 10.81 -12.24 -4.52
CA HIS A 226 9.68 -12.54 -3.66
C HIS A 226 8.38 -12.54 -4.46
N VAL A 227 7.53 -13.53 -4.18
CA VAL A 227 6.26 -13.73 -4.89
C VAL A 227 5.12 -13.08 -4.12
N PHE A 228 4.39 -12.20 -4.80
CA PHE A 228 3.17 -11.58 -4.32
C PHE A 228 2.01 -11.96 -5.23
N GLN A 229 0.82 -12.18 -4.68
CA GLN A 229 -0.41 -12.37 -5.43
C GLN A 229 -1.27 -11.11 -5.30
N SER A 230 -1.50 -10.41 -6.41
CA SER A 230 -2.43 -9.29 -6.47
C SER A 230 -3.83 -9.80 -6.77
N PHE A 231 -4.80 -9.41 -5.94
CA PHE A 231 -6.22 -9.65 -6.17
C PHE A 231 -6.93 -8.32 -6.36
N ALA A 232 -7.59 -8.14 -7.50
CA ALA A 232 -8.41 -6.98 -7.79
C ALA A 232 -9.83 -7.40 -8.21
N LYS A 233 -10.82 -6.66 -7.72
CA LYS A 233 -12.21 -6.74 -8.17
C LYS A 233 -12.67 -5.40 -8.75
N PHE A 234 -13.61 -5.47 -9.68
CA PHE A 234 -14.41 -4.35 -10.16
C PHE A 234 -15.77 -4.30 -9.44
N GLY A 235 -16.48 -3.16 -9.54
CA GLY A 235 -17.76 -2.96 -8.85
C GLY A 235 -18.87 -3.94 -9.26
N ASN A 236 -18.77 -4.54 -10.45
CA ASN A 236 -19.74 -5.56 -10.90
C ASN A 236 -19.47 -6.97 -10.34
N PHE A 237 -18.43 -7.17 -9.53
CA PHE A 237 -18.15 -8.47 -8.91
C PHE A 237 -19.29 -8.96 -8.02
N GLY A 238 -19.98 -8.05 -7.32
CA GLY A 238 -21.26 -8.34 -6.65
C GLY A 238 -21.17 -8.93 -5.24
N ASP A 239 -19.97 -9.04 -4.67
CA ASP A 239 -19.72 -9.51 -3.29
C ASP A 239 -18.48 -8.80 -2.71
N ASP A 240 -18.19 -8.90 -1.41
CA ASP A 240 -16.96 -8.37 -0.82
C ASP A 240 -15.73 -9.20 -1.24
N LEU A 241 -14.56 -8.54 -1.30
CA LEU A 241 -13.33 -9.15 -1.78
C LEU A 241 -12.95 -10.42 -1.00
N TYR A 242 -13.19 -10.41 0.32
CA TYR A 242 -12.69 -11.43 1.22
C TYR A 242 -13.59 -12.66 1.23
N SER A 243 -14.89 -12.48 1.48
CA SER A 243 -15.83 -13.62 1.54
C SER A 243 -16.17 -14.16 0.16
N GLY A 244 -16.36 -13.28 -0.82
CA GLY A 244 -16.78 -13.69 -2.16
C GLY A 244 -15.68 -14.31 -3.00
N TRP A 245 -14.41 -14.20 -2.58
CA TRP A 245 -13.29 -14.70 -3.38
C TRP A 245 -12.04 -15.09 -2.61
N LEU A 246 -11.49 -14.20 -1.78
CA LEU A 246 -10.14 -14.39 -1.25
C LEU A 246 -10.01 -15.63 -0.35
N VAL A 247 -11.04 -15.91 0.46
CA VAL A 247 -11.05 -17.05 1.38
C VAL A 247 -10.93 -18.40 0.65
N GLU A 248 -11.63 -18.55 -0.47
CA GLU A 248 -11.56 -19.75 -1.32
C GLU A 248 -10.24 -19.79 -2.10
N ALA A 249 -9.84 -18.65 -2.69
CA ALA A 249 -8.62 -18.56 -3.50
C ALA A 249 -7.34 -18.86 -2.68
N LEU A 250 -7.32 -18.50 -1.40
CA LEU A 250 -6.20 -18.77 -0.49
C LEU A 250 -6.34 -20.13 0.23
N GLY A 251 -7.53 -20.74 0.18
CA GLY A 251 -7.83 -22.03 0.80
C GLY A 251 -7.60 -22.06 2.32
N SER A 252 -7.90 -20.95 2.99
CA SER A 252 -7.68 -20.76 4.43
C SER A 252 -8.73 -19.85 5.03
N ASP A 253 -9.02 -20.05 6.31
CA ASP A 253 -9.67 -19.03 7.13
C ASP A 253 -8.87 -17.72 7.06
N LEU A 254 -9.56 -16.60 7.12
CA LEU A 254 -8.98 -15.26 7.08
C LEU A 254 -9.48 -14.42 8.26
N GLN A 255 -8.56 -13.82 8.99
CA GLN A 255 -8.84 -12.78 9.97
C GLN A 255 -8.61 -11.42 9.31
N VAL A 256 -9.64 -10.59 9.20
CA VAL A 256 -9.66 -9.38 8.38
C VAL A 256 -9.80 -8.12 9.23
N GLN A 257 -8.82 -7.22 9.16
CA GLN A 257 -8.89 -5.87 9.69
C GLN A 257 -9.35 -4.89 8.60
N PHE A 258 -10.32 -4.04 8.94
CA PHE A 258 -10.87 -3.00 8.06
C PHE A 258 -11.56 -1.90 8.88
N TRP A 259 -12.06 -0.85 8.21
CA TRP A 259 -12.70 0.28 8.89
C TRP A 259 -14.14 -0.03 9.37
N GLN A 260 -14.27 -0.42 10.64
CA GLN A 260 -15.54 -0.79 11.26
C GLN A 260 -16.45 0.39 11.66
N ARG A 261 -16.09 1.64 11.34
CA ARG A 261 -16.97 2.81 11.50
C ARG A 261 -17.63 3.25 10.19
N SER A 262 -17.90 2.30 9.30
CA SER A 262 -18.69 2.53 8.07
C SER A 262 -20.12 2.01 8.22
N SER A 263 -21.05 2.50 7.39
CA SER A 263 -22.43 2.01 7.38
C SER A 263 -22.51 0.67 6.66
N GLY A 264 -23.38 -0.23 7.14
CA GLY A 264 -23.60 -1.53 6.51
C GLY A 264 -22.38 -2.46 6.58
N ILE A 265 -21.68 -2.49 7.73
CA ILE A 265 -20.62 -3.47 8.00
C ILE A 265 -21.16 -4.88 7.74
N LEU A 266 -20.40 -5.68 7.00
CA LEU A 266 -20.68 -7.10 6.81
C LEU A 266 -20.18 -7.86 8.05
N PRO A 267 -20.94 -8.82 8.58
CA PRO A 267 -20.47 -9.64 9.70
C PRO A 267 -19.41 -10.65 9.24
N SER A 268 -18.75 -11.28 10.20
CA SER A 268 -17.99 -12.51 9.97
C SER A 268 -18.81 -13.53 9.18
N ASN A 269 -18.20 -14.15 8.17
CA ASN A 269 -18.84 -15.09 7.27
C ASN A 269 -18.31 -16.52 7.52
N CYS A 270 -19.18 -17.41 8.01
CA CYS A 270 -18.90 -18.83 8.20
C CYS A 270 -19.84 -19.74 7.40
N SER A 271 -20.35 -19.26 6.26
CA SER A 271 -21.23 -20.06 5.40
C SER A 271 -20.48 -21.10 4.56
N GLY A 272 -19.18 -20.91 4.35
CA GLY A 272 -18.30 -21.79 3.58
C GLY A 272 -17.47 -22.75 4.42
N VAL A 273 -16.61 -23.53 3.75
CA VAL A 273 -15.64 -24.44 4.40
C VAL A 273 -14.59 -23.66 5.19
N GLN A 274 -14.16 -22.53 4.64
CA GLN A 274 -13.28 -21.58 5.30
C GLN A 274 -14.06 -20.33 5.70
N HIS A 275 -13.60 -19.68 6.76
CA HIS A 275 -14.29 -18.58 7.40
C HIS A 275 -13.58 -17.24 7.18
N VAL A 276 -14.35 -16.16 7.11
CA VAL A 276 -13.82 -14.79 7.13
C VAL A 276 -14.25 -14.10 8.42
N LEU A 277 -13.30 -13.87 9.31
CA LEU A 277 -13.52 -13.40 10.68
C LEU A 277 -13.07 -11.94 10.82
N ASP A 278 -13.98 -11.07 11.28
CA ASP A 278 -13.68 -9.65 11.46
C ASP A 278 -12.79 -9.40 12.66
N VAL A 279 -11.59 -8.86 12.48
CA VAL A 279 -10.71 -8.44 13.58
C VAL A 279 -11.36 -7.27 14.32
N THR A 280 -11.52 -7.38 15.63
CA THR A 280 -12.13 -6.35 16.49
C THR A 280 -11.08 -5.64 17.34
N GLN A 281 -9.95 -6.28 17.63
CA GLN A 281 -8.81 -5.67 18.31
C GLN A 281 -7.49 -6.09 17.68
N THR A 282 -6.61 -5.10 17.51
CA THR A 282 -5.22 -5.29 17.09
C THR A 282 -4.29 -5.02 18.27
N ALA A 283 -3.27 -5.86 18.45
CA ALA A 283 -2.20 -5.62 19.43
C ALA A 283 -0.84 -6.03 18.90
N PHE A 284 0.12 -5.12 18.98
CA PHE A 284 1.50 -5.42 18.64
C PHE A 284 2.15 -6.28 19.74
N PRO A 285 2.95 -7.31 19.39
CA PRO A 285 3.65 -8.13 20.36
C PRO A 285 4.56 -7.34 21.30
N GLY A 286 4.71 -7.84 22.54
CA GLY A 286 5.54 -7.26 23.59
C GLY A 286 4.74 -6.72 24.78
N LEU A 287 5.35 -6.70 25.98
CA LEU A 287 4.68 -6.34 27.25
C LEU A 287 4.04 -4.95 27.25
N ALA A 288 4.62 -4.00 26.51
CA ALA A 288 4.10 -2.64 26.34
C ALA A 288 3.67 -2.35 24.89
N GLY A 289 3.34 -3.41 24.15
CA GLY A 289 2.93 -3.31 22.75
C GLY A 289 1.64 -2.50 22.61
N PRO A 290 1.56 -1.55 21.65
CA PRO A 290 0.33 -0.80 21.40
C PRO A 290 -0.84 -1.74 21.05
N ALA A 291 -2.00 -1.51 21.66
CA ALA A 291 -3.25 -2.19 21.34
C ALA A 291 -4.38 -1.18 21.15
N PHE A 292 -5.30 -1.47 20.24
CA PHE A 292 -6.40 -0.58 19.87
C PHE A 292 -7.55 -1.37 19.23
N ASN A 293 -8.74 -0.77 19.25
CA ASN A 293 -9.92 -1.37 18.63
C ASN A 293 -9.93 -1.14 17.11
N ALA A 294 -10.61 -2.01 16.36
CA ALA A 294 -10.81 -1.84 14.92
C ALA A 294 -11.53 -0.52 14.56
N THR A 295 -12.32 0.03 15.49
CA THR A 295 -12.96 1.35 15.34
C THR A 295 -11.99 2.54 15.38
N GLU A 296 -10.75 2.30 15.80
CA GLU A 296 -9.67 3.29 15.84
C GLU A 296 -8.68 3.09 14.69
N ASP A 297 -8.95 2.16 13.77
CA ASP A 297 -8.00 1.73 12.77
C ASP A 297 -8.57 1.65 11.34
N HIS A 298 -8.10 2.56 10.49
CA HIS A 298 -8.43 2.60 9.06
C HIS A 298 -7.60 1.62 8.23
N SER A 299 -6.63 0.90 8.80
CA SER A 299 -5.84 -0.09 8.07
C SER A 299 -6.73 -1.14 7.40
N LYS A 300 -6.23 -1.73 6.31
CA LYS A 300 -6.84 -2.89 5.66
C LYS A 300 -5.78 -3.95 5.45
N TRP A 301 -5.98 -5.09 6.08
CA TRP A 301 -5.13 -6.25 5.95
C TRP A 301 -5.91 -7.50 6.35
N CYS A 302 -5.43 -8.66 5.90
CA CYS A 302 -5.89 -9.92 6.44
C CYS A 302 -4.73 -10.87 6.63
N VAL A 303 -4.91 -11.84 7.51
CA VAL A 303 -3.94 -12.89 7.78
C VAL A 303 -4.65 -14.21 7.96
N ALA A 304 -4.05 -15.27 7.44
CA ALA A 304 -4.51 -16.62 7.69
C ALA A 304 -3.97 -17.11 9.05
N PRO A 305 -4.79 -17.74 9.91
CA PRO A 305 -4.34 -18.22 11.20
C PRO A 305 -3.41 -19.44 11.09
N GLU A 306 -3.64 -20.31 10.10
CA GLU A 306 -2.94 -21.61 9.97
C GLU A 306 -2.03 -21.70 8.72
N ARG A 307 -2.34 -20.96 7.66
CA ARG A 307 -1.54 -20.92 6.43
C ARG A 307 -0.68 -19.65 6.38
N PRO A 308 0.48 -19.66 5.71
CA PRO A 308 1.42 -18.54 5.76
C PRO A 308 1.00 -17.31 4.92
N TRP A 309 -0.29 -17.02 4.78
CA TRP A 309 -0.79 -15.89 4.00
C TRP A 309 -0.98 -14.65 4.87
N ALA A 310 -0.41 -13.54 4.42
CA ALA A 310 -0.75 -12.20 4.89
C ALA A 310 -0.96 -11.29 3.69
N CYS A 311 -1.93 -10.38 3.79
CA CYS A 311 -2.26 -9.45 2.71
C CYS A 311 -2.44 -8.03 3.26
N VAL A 312 -1.99 -7.04 2.50
CA VAL A 312 -2.19 -5.62 2.78
C VAL A 312 -2.83 -4.98 1.56
N GLY A 313 -3.91 -4.23 1.77
CA GLY A 313 -4.71 -3.67 0.69
C GLY A 313 -5.41 -2.38 1.07
N ASP A 314 -6.48 -2.07 0.35
CA ASP A 314 -7.25 -0.84 0.53
C ASP A 314 -8.76 -1.06 0.74
N MET A 315 -9.25 -2.30 0.61
CA MET A 315 -10.68 -2.63 0.61
C MET A 315 -11.29 -2.87 2.00
N ASN A 316 -12.42 -2.22 2.30
CA ASN A 316 -13.23 -2.49 3.50
C ASN A 316 -14.23 -3.66 3.31
N ARG A 317 -14.84 -4.12 4.41
CA ARG A 317 -15.96 -5.08 4.41
C ARG A 317 -17.29 -4.40 4.80
N ASN A 318 -17.89 -3.68 3.86
CA ASN A 318 -19.24 -3.12 4.03
C ASN A 318 -20.05 -3.27 2.73
N LYS A 319 -21.38 -3.19 2.83
CA LYS A 319 -22.31 -3.38 1.69
C LYS A 319 -22.01 -2.50 0.48
N ARG A 320 -21.48 -1.30 0.70
CA ARG A 320 -21.13 -0.41 -0.41
C ARG A 320 -19.91 -0.93 -1.18
N GLU A 321 -18.94 -1.52 -0.48
CA GLU A 321 -17.73 -2.06 -1.11
C GLU A 321 -17.96 -3.37 -1.88
N GLU A 322 -19.12 -4.04 -1.72
CA GLU A 322 -19.56 -5.14 -2.60
C GLU A 322 -19.67 -4.65 -4.06
N HIS A 323 -19.99 -3.37 -4.24
CA HIS A 323 -20.22 -2.73 -5.54
C HIS A 323 -19.15 -1.71 -5.96
N ARG A 324 -17.97 -1.73 -5.32
CA ARG A 324 -16.83 -0.86 -5.69
C ARG A 324 -15.60 -1.69 -6.04
N GLY A 325 -14.78 -1.15 -6.93
CA GLY A 325 -13.50 -1.74 -7.29
C GLY A 325 -12.44 -1.52 -6.20
N GLY A 326 -11.43 -2.39 -6.14
CA GLY A 326 -10.30 -2.30 -5.20
C GLY A 326 -9.64 -3.66 -5.02
N GLY A 327 -8.64 -3.75 -4.14
CA GLY A 327 -7.81 -4.96 -4.09
C GLY A 327 -6.94 -5.13 -2.86
N THR A 328 -6.11 -6.16 -2.94
CA THR A 328 -5.12 -6.47 -1.90
C THR A 328 -3.92 -7.18 -2.51
N LEU A 329 -2.76 -6.99 -1.89
CA LEU A 329 -1.53 -7.70 -2.23
C LEU A 329 -1.22 -8.71 -1.12
N CYS A 330 -1.25 -9.99 -1.49
CA CYS A 330 -1.02 -11.11 -0.60
C CYS A 330 0.37 -11.73 -0.83
N ALA A 331 0.98 -12.30 0.19
CA ALA A 331 2.21 -13.07 0.01
C ALA A 331 2.33 -14.21 1.03
N GLN A 332 3.09 -15.23 0.66
CA GLN A 332 3.54 -16.30 1.56
C GLN A 332 4.93 -16.06 2.11
N LEU A 333 5.21 -14.83 2.54
CA LEU A 333 6.50 -14.45 3.10
C LEU A 333 6.53 -14.75 4.60
N PRO A 334 7.48 -15.57 5.10
CA PRO A 334 7.57 -15.87 6.52
C PRO A 334 7.69 -14.62 7.39
N ALA A 335 8.47 -13.62 6.98
CA ALA A 335 8.63 -12.37 7.70
C ALA A 335 7.30 -11.59 7.81
N LEU A 336 6.52 -11.55 6.73
CA LEU A 336 5.22 -10.87 6.70
C LEU A 336 4.18 -11.61 7.55
N TRP A 337 4.00 -12.91 7.31
CA TRP A 337 2.99 -13.70 8.00
C TRP A 337 3.25 -13.79 9.51
N LYS A 338 4.49 -14.07 9.94
CA LYS A 338 4.85 -14.15 11.37
C LYS A 338 4.69 -12.81 12.08
N ALA A 339 4.80 -11.69 11.37
CA ALA A 339 4.57 -10.37 11.94
C ALA A 339 3.08 -10.02 12.05
N PHE A 340 2.27 -10.38 11.05
CA PHE A 340 0.84 -10.06 11.02
C PHE A 340 -0.04 -10.99 11.85
N GLN A 341 0.25 -12.29 11.90
CA GLN A 341 -0.56 -13.27 12.61
C GLN A 341 -0.79 -12.89 14.09
N PRO A 342 0.24 -12.50 14.88
CA PRO A 342 0.05 -12.17 16.29
C PRO A 342 -0.55 -10.77 16.50
N LEU A 343 -0.80 -9.99 15.45
CA LEU A 343 -1.53 -8.71 15.58
C LEU A 343 -2.99 -8.93 15.97
N VAL A 344 -3.57 -10.06 15.57
CA VAL A 344 -4.97 -10.36 15.85
C VAL A 344 -5.13 -10.69 17.35
N LYS A 345 -5.60 -9.71 18.12
CA LYS A 345 -5.87 -9.87 19.55
C LYS A 345 -7.27 -10.40 19.82
N ALA A 346 -8.25 -9.93 19.05
CA ALA A 346 -9.63 -10.39 19.13
C ALA A 346 -10.31 -10.24 17.76
N TRP A 347 -11.30 -11.08 17.52
CA TRP A 347 -12.15 -11.06 16.33
C TRP A 347 -13.59 -11.36 16.69
N GLU A 348 -14.52 -10.94 15.85
CA GLU A 348 -15.93 -11.29 15.95
C GLU A 348 -16.10 -12.75 15.51
N PRO A 349 -16.50 -13.67 16.40
CA PRO A 349 -16.83 -15.03 15.98
C PRO A 349 -18.07 -14.99 15.11
N CYS A 350 -18.27 -16.01 14.28
CA CYS A 350 -19.57 -16.17 13.66
C CYS A 350 -20.64 -16.39 14.72
N GLY A 351 -21.74 -15.64 14.61
CA GLY A 351 -22.90 -15.81 15.48
C GLY A 351 -23.37 -17.27 15.44
N LYS A 352 -23.71 -17.82 16.61
CA LYS A 352 -24.42 -19.09 16.69
C LYS A 352 -25.83 -18.98 16.13
#